data_AF-A0A2D9WSG8-F1
#
_entry.id   AF-A0A2D9WSG8-F1
#
_cell.length_a   1.000
_cell.length_b   1.000
_cell.length_c   1.000
_cell.angle_alpha   90.00
_cell.angle_beta   90.00
_cell.angle_gamma   90.00
#
_symmetry.space_group_name_H-M   'P 1'
#
loop_
_entity.id
_entity.type
_entity.pdbx_description
1 polymer ?
#
loop_
_entity_poly.entity_id
_entity_poly.type
_entity_poly.pdbx_seq_one_letter_code
_entity_poly.pdbx_strand_id
1 'polypeptide(L)'
;MSREKKYWKSEVELSNSLDITDLKHNEFAEKLPIDLEMSDELVQSSTNRRDFLKYLGFSTSAAVLASCEGPVHKSVPYVIQPERIRPGIANYYATTMFDGYDAANILVKTREGRPIKIESNKLSKYHGFGNARVHSSVLSMYDSGRVQGPVFNGEDISWQNLDDQLVSHLKKSDDAGKNVYLLTNTIVSPTSKKVIESFTKKFKNVKHIEYDAVSETAVLDAHEITYGVRALPFYNLDKANFILSIGADFLGDWMGSSYDKDYVKNRVPKK
;
A
#
# COMPACT_ATOMS: atom_id res chain seq x y z
N MET A 1 13.46 -10.81 -42.16
CA MET A 1 14.07 -10.08 -41.03
C MET A 1 13.36 -10.51 -39.76
N SER A 2 13.93 -11.47 -39.03
CA SER A 2 13.41 -11.90 -37.73
C SER A 2 13.62 -10.77 -36.72
N ARG A 3 12.54 -10.23 -36.16
CA ARG A 3 12.61 -9.35 -34.99
C ARG A 3 13.12 -10.19 -33.80
N GLU A 4 14.38 -10.04 -33.43
CA GLU A 4 14.86 -10.56 -32.15
C GLU A 4 14.10 -9.85 -31.03
N LYS A 5 13.34 -10.63 -30.25
CA LYS A 5 12.67 -10.13 -29.05
C LYS A 5 13.72 -9.99 -27.96
N LYS A 6 14.03 -8.76 -27.56
CA LYS A 6 14.88 -8.48 -26.41
C LYS A 6 14.01 -8.62 -25.15
N TYR A 7 14.42 -9.49 -24.23
CA TYR A 7 13.76 -9.69 -22.94
C TYR A 7 14.64 -9.08 -21.85
N TRP A 8 14.07 -8.22 -21.02
CA TRP A 8 14.72 -7.59 -19.88
C TRP A 8 14.35 -8.36 -18.61
N LYS A 9 15.32 -8.56 -17.72
CA LYS A 9 15.14 -9.28 -16.44
C LYS A 9 14.91 -8.36 -15.25
N SER A 10 15.23 -7.08 -15.38
CA SER A 10 15.00 -6.07 -14.35
C SER A 10 14.69 -4.69 -14.96
N GLU A 11 14.10 -3.81 -14.16
CA GLU A 11 13.80 -2.43 -14.55
C GLU A 11 15.08 -1.62 -14.83
N VAL A 12 16.18 -1.96 -14.15
CA VAL A 12 17.49 -1.35 -14.35
C VAL A 12 18.08 -1.70 -15.73
N GLU A 13 17.85 -2.92 -16.23
CA GLU A 13 18.24 -3.30 -17.61
C GLU A 13 17.44 -2.54 -18.69
N LEU A 14 16.26 -2.02 -18.35
CA LEU A 14 15.41 -1.25 -19.26
C LEU A 14 15.83 0.23 -19.31
N SER A 15 16.20 0.81 -18.16
CA SER A 15 16.51 2.24 -18.02
C SER A 15 17.89 2.64 -18.56
N ASN A 16 18.74 1.68 -18.95
CA ASN A 16 20.08 1.89 -19.52
C ASN A 16 20.99 2.79 -18.65
N SER A 17 20.65 2.88 -17.36
CA SER A 17 21.28 3.74 -16.38
C SER A 17 22.13 2.88 -15.45
N LEU A 18 23.44 3.04 -15.53
CA LEU A 18 24.53 2.34 -14.80
C LEU A 18 25.09 1.11 -15.52
N ASP A 19 26.38 0.91 -15.30
CA ASP A 19 27.29 -0.04 -15.97
C ASP A 19 27.03 -1.49 -15.52
N ILE A 20 25.84 -2.04 -15.84
CA ILE A 20 25.46 -3.42 -15.48
C ILE A 20 26.26 -4.46 -16.29
N THR A 21 27.03 -4.02 -17.29
CA THR A 21 27.89 -4.89 -18.11
C THR A 21 28.81 -5.74 -17.25
N ASP A 22 29.39 -5.16 -16.19
CA ASP A 22 30.29 -5.88 -15.28
C ASP A 22 29.54 -6.85 -14.36
N LEU A 23 28.35 -6.48 -13.86
CA LEU A 23 27.52 -7.35 -13.03
C LEU A 23 26.91 -8.52 -13.80
N LYS A 24 26.71 -8.38 -15.12
CA LYS A 24 26.18 -9.45 -15.96
C LYS A 24 27.17 -10.60 -16.13
N HIS A 25 28.46 -10.31 -16.04
CA HIS A 25 29.54 -11.28 -16.13
C HIS A 25 30.00 -11.79 -14.76
N ASN A 26 29.61 -11.12 -13.68
CA ASN A 26 29.92 -11.51 -12.31
C ASN A 26 28.75 -12.29 -11.69
N GLU A 27 29.02 -13.50 -11.22
CA GLU A 27 28.02 -14.33 -10.53
C GLU A 27 27.60 -13.74 -9.17
N PHE A 28 28.43 -12.86 -8.59
CA PHE A 28 28.21 -12.21 -7.29
C PHE A 28 28.19 -10.69 -7.44
N ALA A 29 27.18 -10.04 -6.85
CA ALA A 29 26.98 -8.59 -6.89
C ALA A 29 28.02 -7.82 -6.08
N GLU A 30 28.53 -8.44 -5.01
CA GLU A 30 29.65 -7.93 -4.23
C GLU A 30 30.91 -8.69 -4.62
N LYS A 31 32.03 -7.97 -4.71
CA LYS A 31 33.34 -8.58 -4.88
C LYS A 31 33.55 -9.49 -3.67
N LEU A 32 33.63 -10.80 -3.91
CA LEU A 32 33.93 -11.76 -2.85
C LEU A 32 35.19 -11.26 -2.11
N PRO A 33 35.28 -11.41 -0.78
CA PRO A 33 36.41 -10.95 0.02
C PRO A 33 37.58 -11.93 -0.18
N ILE A 34 37.95 -12.12 -1.43
CA ILE A 34 39.07 -12.91 -1.89
C ILE A 34 40.15 -11.88 -2.16
N ASP A 35 40.89 -11.51 -1.12
CA ASP A 35 42.10 -10.72 -1.25
C ASP A 35 43.23 -11.62 -1.76
N LEU A 36 43.00 -12.22 -2.93
CA LEU A 36 44.06 -12.86 -3.69
C LEU A 36 44.72 -11.74 -4.49
N GLU A 37 45.71 -11.10 -3.87
CA GLU A 37 46.77 -10.41 -4.60
C GLU A 37 47.53 -11.43 -5.46
N MET A 38 46.91 -11.87 -6.56
CA MET A 38 47.61 -12.53 -7.64
C MET A 38 48.31 -11.44 -8.43
N SER A 39 49.59 -11.22 -8.13
CA SER A 39 50.43 -10.37 -8.97
C SER A 39 50.38 -10.88 -10.43
N ASP A 40 50.21 -9.97 -11.39
CA ASP A 40 50.18 -10.27 -12.84
C ASP A 40 51.45 -11.02 -13.31
N GLU A 41 52.53 -11.02 -12.51
CA GLU A 41 53.75 -11.80 -12.74
C GLU A 41 53.54 -13.33 -12.66
N LEU A 42 52.56 -13.81 -11.90
CA LEU A 42 52.31 -15.25 -11.73
C LEU A 42 51.60 -15.89 -12.92
N VAL A 43 50.84 -15.12 -13.70
CA VAL A 43 50.08 -15.61 -14.87
C VAL A 43 51.01 -15.84 -16.08
N GLN A 44 52.14 -15.15 -16.16
CA GLN A 44 53.10 -15.28 -17.27
C GLN A 44 54.27 -16.24 -17.00
N SER A 45 54.45 -16.73 -15.77
CA SER A 45 55.51 -17.69 -15.45
C SER A 45 55.05 -19.14 -15.64
N SER A 46 55.91 -19.99 -16.21
CA SER A 46 55.69 -21.44 -16.32
C SER A 46 55.80 -22.10 -14.95
N THR A 47 54.79 -21.92 -14.12
CA THR A 47 54.76 -22.47 -12.77
C THR A 47 54.68 -24.00 -12.81
N ASN A 48 55.47 -24.67 -11.97
CA ASN A 48 55.47 -26.12 -11.84
C ASN A 48 54.10 -26.57 -11.28
N ARG A 49 53.51 -27.65 -11.82
CA ARG A 49 52.19 -28.19 -11.39
C ARG A 49 52.06 -28.30 -9.86
N ARG A 50 53.17 -28.58 -9.17
CA ARG A 50 53.24 -28.67 -7.71
C ARG A 50 52.95 -27.33 -7.01
N ASP A 51 53.46 -26.23 -7.53
CA ASP A 51 53.31 -24.92 -6.89
C ASP A 51 51.93 -24.32 -7.20
N PHE A 52 51.39 -24.57 -8.40
CA PHE A 52 49.98 -24.30 -8.71
C PHE A 52 49.03 -25.00 -7.72
N LEU A 53 49.22 -26.29 -7.47
CA LEU A 53 48.38 -27.04 -6.52
C LEU A 53 48.55 -26.59 -5.06
N LYS A 54 49.73 -26.12 -4.66
CA LYS A 54 49.91 -25.51 -3.33
C LYS A 54 49.11 -24.22 -3.21
N TYR A 55 49.24 -23.30 -4.17
CA TYR A 55 48.53 -22.02 -4.12
C TYR A 55 47.02 -22.20 -4.23
N LEU A 56 46.54 -23.10 -5.11
CA LEU A 56 45.12 -23.42 -5.22
C LEU A 56 44.62 -24.11 -3.95
N GLY A 57 45.39 -25.03 -3.36
CA GLY A 57 45.05 -25.67 -2.08
C GLY A 57 44.99 -24.71 -0.90
N PHE A 58 45.96 -23.78 -0.78
CA PHE A 58 45.97 -22.76 0.28
C PHE A 58 44.85 -21.74 0.11
N SER A 59 44.62 -21.24 -1.11
CA SER A 59 43.54 -20.28 -1.40
C SER A 59 42.16 -20.88 -1.18
N THR A 60 41.93 -22.13 -1.60
CA THR A 60 40.66 -22.84 -1.34
C THR A 60 40.45 -23.07 0.16
N SER A 61 41.50 -23.42 0.90
CA SER A 61 41.40 -23.61 2.36
C SER A 61 41.11 -22.31 3.11
N ALA A 62 41.72 -21.19 2.69
CA ALA A 62 41.44 -19.87 3.24
C ALA A 62 40.00 -19.41 2.95
N ALA A 63 39.50 -19.66 1.73
CA ALA A 63 38.12 -19.37 1.36
C ALA A 63 37.11 -20.19 2.20
N VAL A 64 37.41 -21.45 2.50
CA VAL A 64 36.56 -22.28 3.38
C VAL A 64 36.54 -21.73 4.81
N LEU A 65 37.66 -21.22 5.34
CA LEU A 65 37.70 -20.60 6.67
C LEU A 65 36.91 -19.28 6.74
N ALA A 66 37.03 -18.43 5.72
CA ALA A 66 36.22 -17.20 5.62
C ALA A 66 34.73 -17.49 5.41
N SER A 67 34.39 -18.63 4.79
CA SER A 67 32.99 -19.07 4.60
C SER A 67 32.33 -19.58 5.89
N CYS A 68 33.07 -19.74 6.98
CA CYS A 68 32.54 -20.17 8.29
C CYS A 68 32.07 -19.00 9.17
N GLU A 69 32.30 -17.74 8.78
CA GLU A 69 31.82 -16.58 9.53
C GLU A 69 30.43 -16.16 9.03
N GLY A 70 29.39 -16.66 9.71
CA GLY A 70 28.02 -16.19 9.49
C GLY A 70 27.85 -14.71 9.83
N PRO A 71 26.90 -14.01 9.19
CA PRO A 71 26.70 -12.58 9.41
C PRO A 71 26.35 -12.28 10.88
N VAL A 72 26.91 -11.20 11.42
CA VAL A 72 26.61 -10.75 12.78
C VAL A 72 25.20 -10.14 12.82
N HIS A 73 24.25 -10.84 13.45
CA HIS A 73 22.89 -10.33 13.67
C HIS A 73 22.85 -9.36 14.85
N LYS A 74 22.46 -8.11 14.59
CA LYS A 74 22.28 -7.09 15.63
C LYS A 74 20.83 -7.06 16.10
N SER A 75 20.63 -6.92 17.41
CA SER A 75 19.31 -6.66 18.01
C SER A 75 19.31 -5.26 18.64
N VAL A 76 18.35 -4.42 18.25
CA VAL A 76 18.24 -3.04 18.74
C VAL A 76 17.01 -2.94 19.64
N PRO A 77 17.18 -2.76 20.96
CA PRO A 77 16.06 -2.60 21.88
C PRO A 77 15.46 -1.19 21.78
N TYR A 78 14.27 -1.01 22.37
CA TYR A 78 13.68 0.32 22.52
C TYR A 78 14.55 1.18 23.44
N VAL A 79 14.76 2.45 23.06
CA VAL A 79 15.39 3.46 23.95
C VAL A 79 14.46 3.76 25.13
N ILE A 80 13.17 3.99 24.84
CA ILE A 80 12.10 4.12 25.82
C ILE A 80 10.98 3.19 25.36
N GLN A 81 10.75 2.10 26.10
CA GLN A 81 9.76 1.11 25.73
C GLN A 81 8.34 1.59 26.08
N PRO A 82 7.40 1.61 25.12
CA PRO A 82 6.00 1.86 25.43
C PRO A 82 5.39 0.72 26.27
N GLU A 83 4.65 1.07 27.32
CA GLU A 83 4.05 0.09 28.25
C GLU A 83 3.19 -0.98 27.56
N ARG A 84 2.45 -0.58 26.52
CA ARG A 84 1.52 -1.44 25.77
C ARG A 84 2.20 -2.36 24.75
N ILE A 85 3.51 -2.22 24.53
CA ILE A 85 4.24 -3.03 23.54
C ILE A 85 5.16 -4.00 24.27
N ARG A 86 4.89 -5.29 24.10
CA ARG A 86 5.78 -6.37 24.52
C ARG A 86 6.39 -7.02 23.27
N PRO A 87 7.70 -6.85 23.01
CA PRO A 87 8.35 -7.50 21.87
C PRO A 87 8.08 -9.00 21.87
N GLY A 88 7.70 -9.55 20.72
CA GLY A 88 7.29 -10.96 20.62
C GLY A 88 5.78 -11.17 20.65
N ILE A 89 4.99 -10.24 21.19
CA ILE A 89 3.53 -10.38 21.34
C ILE A 89 2.82 -9.41 20.40
N ALA A 90 1.87 -9.94 19.62
CA ALA A 90 1.06 -9.12 18.72
C ALA A 90 -0.03 -8.37 19.48
N ASN A 91 -0.30 -7.15 19.05
CA ASN A 91 -1.42 -6.33 19.54
C ASN A 91 -2.50 -6.23 18.45
N TYR A 92 -3.75 -6.02 18.86
CA TYR A 92 -4.87 -5.80 17.94
C TYR A 92 -5.47 -4.43 18.21
N TYR A 93 -5.63 -3.65 17.15
CA TYR A 93 -6.23 -2.31 17.22
C TYR A 93 -7.54 -2.29 16.45
N ALA A 94 -8.60 -1.82 17.09
CA ALA A 94 -9.89 -1.61 16.42
C ALA A 94 -9.83 -0.34 15.58
N THR A 95 -10.11 -0.48 14.28
CA THR A 95 -10.13 0.63 13.33
C THR A 95 -11.20 0.38 12.26
N THR A 96 -11.36 1.34 11.37
CA THR A 96 -12.29 1.30 10.25
C THR A 96 -11.55 1.66 8.98
N MET A 97 -11.90 0.99 7.88
CA MET A 97 -11.39 1.30 6.55
C MET A 97 -12.54 1.84 5.71
N PHE A 98 -12.28 2.95 5.03
CA PHE A 98 -13.11 3.44 3.94
C PHE A 98 -12.23 4.20 2.95
N ASP A 99 -12.21 3.76 1.70
CA ASP A 99 -11.37 4.31 0.63
C ASP A 99 -12.16 5.02 -0.47
N GLY A 100 -13.47 5.20 -0.26
CA GLY A 100 -14.39 5.74 -1.26
C GLY A 100 -15.19 4.69 -2.02
N TYR A 101 -14.82 3.41 -1.88
CA TYR A 101 -15.55 2.30 -2.47
C TYR A 101 -15.81 1.21 -1.42
N ASP A 102 -14.76 0.61 -0.87
CA ASP A 102 -14.86 -0.42 0.14
C ASP A 102 -14.98 0.18 1.54
N ALA A 103 -15.88 -0.36 2.36
CA ALA A 103 -16.07 0.03 3.75
C ALA A 103 -16.08 -1.20 4.68
N ALA A 104 -15.24 -1.19 5.72
CA ALA A 104 -15.20 -2.27 6.69
C ALA A 104 -14.76 -1.82 8.10
N ASN A 105 -15.37 -2.44 9.11
CA ASN A 105 -14.94 -2.38 10.49
C ASN A 105 -13.96 -3.53 10.75
N ILE A 106 -12.71 -3.20 11.08
CA ILE A 106 -11.59 -4.13 11.08
C ILE A 106 -10.79 -4.10 12.39
N LEU A 107 -10.04 -5.17 12.61
CA LEU A 107 -9.03 -5.30 13.65
C LEU A 107 -7.66 -5.42 12.96
N VAL A 108 -6.74 -4.53 13.27
CA VAL A 108 -5.39 -4.57 12.71
C VAL A 108 -4.46 -5.23 13.71
N LYS A 109 -3.91 -6.37 13.32
CA LYS A 109 -2.84 -7.04 14.05
C LYS A 109 -1.53 -6.30 13.79
N THR A 110 -0.87 -5.87 14.85
CA THR A 110 0.42 -5.19 14.78
C THR A 110 1.52 -5.96 15.49
N ARG A 111 2.75 -5.78 14.99
CA ARG A 111 4.00 -6.27 15.57
C ARG A 111 4.87 -5.07 15.90
N GLU A 112 5.12 -4.85 17.20
CA GLU A 112 6.00 -3.76 17.64
C GLU A 112 5.61 -2.38 17.05
N GLY A 113 4.31 -2.17 16.76
CA GLY A 113 3.76 -0.96 16.13
C GLY A 113 3.50 -1.05 14.62
N ARG A 114 4.04 -2.06 13.92
CA ARG A 114 3.86 -2.25 12.47
C ARG A 114 2.63 -3.12 12.16
N PRO A 115 1.64 -2.64 11.39
CA PRO A 115 0.52 -3.46 10.91
C PRO A 115 1.00 -4.65 10.09
N ILE A 116 0.56 -5.87 10.38
CA ILE A 116 0.97 -7.06 9.62
C ILE A 116 -0.20 -7.82 9.00
N LYS A 117 -1.41 -7.63 9.53
CA LYS A 117 -2.60 -8.33 9.07
C LYS A 117 -3.85 -7.56 9.44
N ILE A 118 -4.78 -7.50 8.50
CA ILE A 118 -6.14 -7.01 8.71
C ILE A 118 -7.04 -8.19 9.02
N GLU A 119 -7.82 -8.10 10.08
CA GLU A 119 -8.83 -9.06 10.49
C GLU A 119 -10.20 -8.38 10.56
N SER A 120 -11.26 -9.17 10.44
CA SER A 120 -12.64 -8.69 10.50
C SER A 120 -13.06 -8.42 11.96
N ASN A 121 -13.66 -7.26 12.25
CA ASN A 121 -14.15 -6.94 13.59
C ASN A 121 -15.54 -7.57 13.84
N LYS A 122 -15.54 -8.79 14.40
CA LYS A 122 -16.76 -9.55 14.72
C LYS A 122 -17.64 -8.91 15.79
N LEU A 123 -17.13 -7.93 16.55
CA LEU A 123 -17.94 -7.18 17.52
C LEU A 123 -18.73 -6.05 16.86
N SER A 124 -18.42 -5.70 15.62
CA SER A 124 -19.18 -4.69 14.89
C SER A 124 -20.54 -5.25 14.44
N LYS A 125 -21.59 -4.44 14.62
CA LYS A 125 -22.94 -4.78 14.17
C LYS A 125 -23.09 -4.68 12.64
N TYR A 126 -22.37 -3.76 12.01
CA TYR A 126 -22.46 -3.49 10.57
C TYR A 126 -21.05 -3.54 9.95
N HIS A 127 -20.94 -3.94 8.69
CA HIS A 127 -19.66 -4.03 7.97
C HIS A 127 -18.53 -4.71 8.79
N GLY A 128 -18.85 -5.69 9.64
CA GLY A 128 -17.90 -6.35 10.54
C GLY A 128 -16.99 -7.35 9.83
N PHE A 129 -17.03 -7.39 8.50
CA PHE A 129 -16.30 -8.31 7.64
C PHE A 129 -15.62 -7.50 6.53
N GLY A 130 -14.33 -7.78 6.31
CA GLY A 130 -13.58 -7.22 5.18
C GLY A 130 -13.63 -8.17 3.99
N ASN A 131 -13.78 -7.62 2.78
CA ASN A 131 -13.59 -8.39 1.55
C ASN A 131 -12.09 -8.61 1.26
N ALA A 132 -11.78 -9.28 0.15
CA ALA A 132 -10.39 -9.55 -0.23
C ALA A 132 -9.56 -8.26 -0.42
N ARG A 133 -10.16 -7.21 -1.01
CA ARG A 133 -9.50 -5.92 -1.22
C ARG A 133 -9.12 -5.27 0.12
N VAL A 134 -10.06 -5.22 1.07
CA VAL A 134 -9.82 -4.75 2.45
C VAL A 134 -8.71 -5.54 3.13
N HIS A 135 -8.71 -6.88 3.02
CA HIS A 135 -7.66 -7.70 3.62
C HIS A 135 -6.28 -7.47 2.98
N SER A 136 -6.24 -7.14 1.69
CA SER A 136 -5.01 -6.87 0.94
C SER A 136 -4.46 -5.44 1.12
N SER A 137 -5.26 -4.51 1.62
CA SER A 137 -4.90 -3.08 1.71
C SER A 137 -3.69 -2.79 2.60
N VAL A 138 -3.32 -3.74 3.48
CA VAL A 138 -2.07 -3.69 4.24
C VAL A 138 -0.85 -3.61 3.33
N LEU A 139 -0.90 -4.21 2.14
CA LEU A 139 0.20 -4.17 1.16
C LEU A 139 0.40 -2.76 0.60
N SER A 140 -0.69 -2.02 0.37
CA SER A 140 -0.62 -0.62 -0.08
C SER A 140 0.06 0.29 0.93
N MET A 141 0.11 -0.07 2.22
CA MET A 141 0.89 0.67 3.22
C MET A 141 2.39 0.43 3.07
N TYR A 142 2.80 -0.77 2.65
CA TYR A 142 4.20 -1.19 2.51
C TYR A 142 4.73 -1.10 1.08
N ASP A 143 3.97 -0.48 0.18
CA ASP A 143 4.39 -0.23 -1.19
C ASP A 143 5.53 0.80 -1.24
N SER A 144 6.64 0.42 -1.89
CA SER A 144 7.81 1.29 -2.07
C SER A 144 7.58 2.41 -3.09
N GLY A 145 6.60 2.27 -3.99
CA GLY A 145 6.22 3.27 -4.98
C GLY A 145 5.39 4.43 -4.43
N ARG A 146 5.11 4.43 -3.11
CA ARG A 146 4.35 5.52 -2.47
C ARG A 146 5.14 6.82 -2.51
N VAL A 147 4.40 7.91 -2.72
CA VAL A 147 4.91 9.28 -2.59
C VAL A 147 5.43 9.49 -1.16
N GLN A 148 6.71 9.82 -1.04
CA GLN A 148 7.39 10.00 0.26
C GLN A 148 7.28 11.43 0.81
N GLY A 149 6.94 12.39 -0.03
CA GLY A 149 6.83 13.81 0.33
C GLY A 149 6.13 14.63 -0.75
N PRO A 150 5.84 15.91 -0.47
CA PRO A 150 5.19 16.77 -1.45
C PRO A 150 6.16 17.15 -2.58
N VAL A 151 5.63 17.17 -3.80
CA VAL A 151 6.37 17.47 -5.03
C VAL A 151 5.70 18.65 -5.72
N PHE A 152 6.50 19.60 -6.21
CA PHE A 152 6.03 20.74 -7.00
C PHE A 152 6.86 20.85 -8.27
N ASN A 153 6.21 20.84 -9.44
CA ASN A 153 6.86 20.86 -10.76
C ASN A 153 7.95 19.78 -10.96
N GLY A 154 7.77 18.61 -10.34
CA GLY A 154 8.71 17.49 -10.43
C GLY A 154 9.87 17.55 -9.44
N GLU A 155 9.93 18.57 -8.58
CA GLU A 155 10.95 18.71 -7.54
C GLU A 155 10.36 18.50 -6.14
N ASP A 156 11.13 17.85 -5.26
CA ASP A 156 10.75 17.66 -3.87
C ASP A 156 10.72 19.00 -3.12
N ILE A 157 9.65 19.26 -2.39
CA ILE A 157 9.51 20.44 -1.54
C ILE A 157 9.25 20.04 -0.08
N SER A 158 9.43 20.98 0.85
CA SER A 158 9.05 20.76 2.25
C SER A 158 7.54 20.94 2.45
N TRP A 159 6.99 20.29 3.47
CA TRP A 159 5.60 20.49 3.89
C TRP A 159 5.28 21.96 4.20
N GLN A 160 6.20 22.67 4.84
CA GLN A 160 6.03 24.09 5.14
C GLN A 160 5.89 24.93 3.86
N ASN A 161 6.71 24.64 2.84
CA ASN A 161 6.65 25.34 1.56
C ASN A 161 5.32 25.05 0.84
N LEU A 162 4.86 23.79 0.86
CA LEU A 162 3.54 23.43 0.32
C LEU A 162 2.42 24.26 0.99
N ASP A 163 2.42 24.32 2.33
CA ASP A 163 1.40 25.03 3.10
C ASP A 163 1.39 26.53 2.79
N ASP A 164 2.57 27.17 2.80
CA ASP A 164 2.72 28.60 2.52
C ASP A 164 2.28 28.94 1.09
N GLN A 165 2.67 28.11 0.11
CA GLN A 165 2.24 28.27 -1.27
C GLN A 165 0.73 28.10 -1.41
N LEU A 166 0.16 27.05 -0.84
CA LEU A 166 -1.27 26.75 -0.95
C LEU A 166 -2.12 27.89 -0.37
N VAL A 167 -1.77 28.40 0.83
CA VAL A 167 -2.46 29.53 1.45
C VAL A 167 -2.33 30.80 0.61
N SER A 168 -1.15 31.06 0.04
CA SER A 168 -0.92 32.20 -0.85
C SER A 168 -1.78 32.12 -2.13
N HIS A 169 -1.86 30.96 -2.77
CA HIS A 169 -2.66 30.77 -3.99
C HIS A 169 -4.16 30.84 -3.72
N LEU A 170 -4.63 30.33 -2.58
CA LEU A 170 -6.03 30.45 -2.18
C LEU A 170 -6.45 31.90 -2.00
N LYS A 171 -5.65 32.71 -1.29
CA LYS A 171 -5.89 34.15 -1.12
C LYS A 171 -5.91 34.90 -2.45
N LYS A 172 -4.90 34.68 -3.30
CA LYS A 172 -4.84 35.30 -4.64
C LYS A 172 -6.04 34.93 -5.50
N SER A 173 -6.53 33.69 -5.39
CA SER A 173 -7.70 33.24 -6.14
C SER A 173 -8.99 33.89 -5.65
N ASP A 174 -9.10 34.12 -4.33
CA ASP A 174 -10.21 34.84 -3.70
C ASP A 174 -10.21 36.31 -4.13
N ASP A 175 -9.06 36.99 -4.06
CA ASP A 175 -8.88 38.38 -4.51
C ASP A 175 -9.21 38.56 -6.01
N ALA A 176 -8.91 37.55 -6.83
CA ALA A 176 -9.20 37.54 -8.27
C ALA A 176 -10.62 37.08 -8.62
N GLY A 177 -11.45 36.71 -7.64
CA GLY A 177 -12.81 36.19 -7.86
C GLY A 177 -12.85 34.87 -8.64
N LYS A 178 -11.77 34.08 -8.62
CA LYS A 178 -11.67 32.79 -9.33
C LYS A 178 -12.19 31.67 -8.46
N ASN A 179 -12.98 30.77 -9.06
CA ASN A 179 -13.44 29.56 -8.38
C ASN A 179 -12.27 28.59 -8.15
N VAL A 180 -12.26 27.97 -6.97
CA VAL A 180 -11.37 26.87 -6.61
C VAL A 180 -12.24 25.63 -6.38
N TYR A 181 -11.80 24.47 -6.88
CA TYR A 181 -12.57 23.23 -6.73
C TYR A 181 -11.82 22.26 -5.84
N LEU A 182 -12.46 21.81 -4.76
CA LEU A 182 -12.01 20.70 -3.94
C LEU A 182 -12.71 19.45 -4.43
N LEU A 183 -11.95 18.52 -5.01
CA LEU A 183 -12.46 17.23 -5.47
C LEU A 183 -12.17 16.16 -4.40
N THR A 184 -13.19 15.43 -3.99
CA THR A 184 -13.04 14.26 -3.12
C THR A 184 -13.89 13.12 -3.65
N ASN A 185 -13.68 11.90 -3.15
CA ASN A 185 -14.72 10.86 -3.18
C ASN A 185 -15.83 11.20 -2.17
N THR A 186 -16.89 10.38 -2.13
CA THR A 186 -17.93 10.48 -1.10
C THR A 186 -17.31 10.51 0.30
N ILE A 187 -17.55 11.56 1.10
CA ILE A 187 -17.04 11.67 2.47
C ILE A 187 -18.08 11.17 3.46
N VAL A 188 -17.79 10.08 4.18
CA VAL A 188 -18.67 9.53 5.23
C VAL A 188 -18.28 9.93 6.66
N SER A 189 -17.22 10.73 6.82
CA SER A 189 -16.70 11.15 8.12
C SER A 189 -17.30 12.49 8.58
N PRO A 190 -17.98 12.55 9.75
CA PRO A 190 -18.52 13.80 10.29
C PRO A 190 -17.45 14.87 10.56
N THR A 191 -16.26 14.46 11.00
CA THR A 191 -15.16 15.39 11.28
C THR A 191 -14.60 15.98 9.98
N SER A 192 -14.43 15.15 8.95
CA SER A 192 -13.97 15.62 7.63
C SER A 192 -14.99 16.58 7.00
N LYS A 193 -16.30 16.27 7.08
CA LYS A 193 -17.36 17.20 6.63
C LYS A 193 -17.26 18.55 7.34
N LYS A 194 -17.09 18.57 8.65
CA LYS A 194 -16.94 19.81 9.43
C LYS A 194 -15.70 20.61 9.03
N VAL A 195 -14.59 19.93 8.71
CA VAL A 195 -13.37 20.59 8.22
C VAL A 195 -13.62 21.23 6.85
N ILE A 196 -14.26 20.51 5.92
CA ILE A 196 -14.61 21.02 4.59
C ILE A 196 -15.57 22.20 4.70
N GLU A 197 -16.60 22.12 5.54
CA GLU A 197 -17.51 23.24 5.80
C GLU A 197 -16.78 24.47 6.37
N SER A 198 -15.83 24.27 7.27
CA SER A 198 -15.03 25.36 7.84
C SER A 198 -14.13 25.99 6.76
N PHE A 199 -13.59 25.16 5.88
CA PHE A 199 -12.76 25.58 4.75
C PHE A 199 -13.55 26.40 3.72
N THR A 200 -14.72 25.92 3.29
CA THR A 200 -15.59 26.62 2.32
C THR A 200 -16.24 27.87 2.90
N LYS A 201 -16.49 27.93 4.22
CA LYS A 201 -16.92 29.16 4.89
C LYS A 201 -15.84 30.24 4.89
N LYS A 202 -14.57 29.84 5.02
CA LYS A 202 -13.43 30.77 5.03
C LYS A 202 -13.11 31.29 3.62
N PHE A 203 -13.15 30.42 2.62
CA PHE A 203 -12.89 30.76 1.22
C PHE A 203 -14.15 30.51 0.39
N LYS A 204 -14.96 31.56 0.18
CA LYS A 204 -16.28 31.45 -0.46
C LYS A 204 -16.21 31.07 -1.94
N ASN A 205 -15.06 31.29 -2.56
CA ASN A 205 -14.76 30.87 -3.92
C ASN A 205 -14.42 29.37 -4.05
N VAL A 206 -14.29 28.64 -2.94
CA VAL A 206 -14.07 27.19 -2.94
C VAL A 206 -15.41 26.45 -3.07
N LYS A 207 -15.50 25.57 -4.06
CA LYS A 207 -16.62 24.63 -4.25
C LYS A 207 -16.14 23.22 -4.00
N HIS A 208 -16.82 22.51 -3.11
CA HIS A 208 -16.59 21.08 -2.87
C HIS A 208 -17.44 20.26 -3.83
N ILE A 209 -16.80 19.33 -4.54
CA ILE A 209 -17.44 18.39 -5.46
C ILE A 209 -16.99 16.99 -5.06
N GLU A 210 -17.97 16.13 -4.79
CA GLU A 210 -17.76 14.70 -4.61
C GLU A 210 -17.87 13.99 -5.95
N TYR A 211 -16.90 13.14 -6.25
CA TYR A 211 -16.82 12.35 -7.47
C TYR A 211 -16.44 10.92 -7.14
N ASP A 212 -17.33 9.99 -7.49
CA ASP A 212 -17.10 8.56 -7.35
C ASP A 212 -16.95 7.92 -8.74
N ALA A 213 -15.95 7.05 -8.88
CA ALA A 213 -15.68 6.36 -10.15
C ALA A 213 -16.81 5.39 -10.53
N VAL A 214 -17.40 4.72 -9.53
CA VAL A 214 -18.61 3.91 -9.67
C VAL A 214 -19.73 4.65 -8.97
N SER A 215 -20.66 5.21 -9.74
CA SER A 215 -21.69 6.11 -9.22
C SER A 215 -22.96 5.36 -8.83
N GLU A 216 -23.46 5.65 -7.63
CA GLU A 216 -24.77 5.19 -7.14
C GLU A 216 -25.84 6.30 -7.20
N THR A 217 -25.59 7.34 -8.00
CA THR A 217 -26.44 8.55 -8.08
C THR A 217 -27.90 8.25 -8.42
N ALA A 218 -28.16 7.33 -9.35
CA ALA A 218 -29.54 7.00 -9.75
C ALA A 218 -30.38 6.44 -8.60
N VAL A 219 -29.77 5.63 -7.73
CA VAL A 219 -30.44 5.06 -6.55
C VAL A 219 -30.64 6.15 -5.50
N LEU A 220 -29.62 6.98 -5.28
CA LEU A 220 -29.68 8.11 -4.36
C LEU A 220 -30.79 9.10 -4.73
N ASP A 221 -30.89 9.47 -6.02
CA ASP A 221 -31.94 10.34 -6.56
C ASP A 221 -33.33 9.72 -6.37
N ALA A 222 -33.48 8.43 -6.73
CA ALA A 222 -34.74 7.72 -6.58
C ALA A 222 -35.19 7.64 -5.11
N HIS A 223 -34.26 7.39 -4.19
CA HIS A 223 -34.52 7.36 -2.76
C HIS A 223 -34.91 8.75 -2.23
N GLU A 224 -34.25 9.81 -2.71
CA GLU A 224 -34.57 11.20 -2.37
C GLU A 224 -35.96 11.61 -2.87
N ILE A 225 -36.31 11.27 -4.11
CA ILE A 225 -37.64 11.54 -4.69
C ILE A 225 -38.74 10.80 -3.90
N THR A 226 -38.48 9.57 -3.47
CA THR A 226 -39.49 8.71 -2.83
C THR A 226 -39.64 8.98 -1.33
N TYR A 227 -38.53 9.22 -0.63
CA TYR A 227 -38.49 9.29 0.85
C TYR A 227 -38.04 10.66 1.40
N GLY A 228 -37.64 11.61 0.53
CA GLY A 228 -37.17 12.94 0.92
C GLY A 228 -35.74 12.97 1.48
N VAL A 229 -35.00 11.86 1.42
CA VAL A 229 -33.61 11.75 1.92
C VAL A 229 -32.74 11.08 0.87
N ARG A 230 -31.59 11.70 0.56
CA ARG A 230 -30.59 11.14 -0.34
C ARG A 230 -29.71 10.12 0.39
N ALA A 231 -30.06 8.85 0.32
CA ALA A 231 -29.35 7.75 1.00
C ALA A 231 -29.49 6.43 0.25
N LEU A 232 -28.57 5.49 0.52
CA LEU A 232 -28.69 4.13 0.02
C LEU A 232 -29.56 3.29 0.96
N PRO A 233 -30.51 2.49 0.44
CA PRO A 233 -31.28 1.56 1.25
C PRO A 233 -30.41 0.43 1.78
N PHE A 234 -30.66 0.01 3.03
CA PHE A 234 -30.01 -1.14 3.64
C PHE A 234 -30.99 -2.31 3.77
N TYR A 235 -30.68 -3.44 3.12
CA TYR A 235 -31.57 -4.60 3.05
C TYR A 235 -31.20 -5.68 4.08
N ASN A 236 -32.17 -6.13 4.88
CA ASN A 236 -31.99 -7.26 5.79
C ASN A 236 -32.38 -8.57 5.11
N LEU A 237 -31.48 -9.15 4.30
CA LEU A 237 -31.78 -10.38 3.54
C LEU A 237 -32.03 -11.59 4.45
N ASP A 238 -31.51 -11.57 5.68
CA ASP A 238 -31.72 -12.65 6.65
C ASP A 238 -33.17 -12.74 7.17
N LYS A 239 -33.97 -11.69 6.95
CA LYS A 239 -35.40 -11.63 7.29
C LYS A 239 -36.32 -11.88 6.10
N ALA A 240 -35.77 -12.16 4.92
CA ALA A 240 -36.54 -12.43 3.71
C ALA A 240 -36.65 -13.94 3.43
N ASN A 241 -37.86 -14.42 3.13
CA ASN A 241 -38.09 -15.78 2.66
C ASN A 241 -37.92 -15.90 1.14
N PHE A 242 -38.34 -14.87 0.40
CA PHE A 242 -38.27 -14.79 -1.05
C PHE A 242 -37.52 -13.52 -1.45
N ILE A 243 -36.55 -13.65 -2.33
CA ILE A 243 -35.73 -12.56 -2.86
C ILE A 243 -35.85 -12.60 -4.37
N LEU A 244 -36.43 -11.55 -4.96
CA LEU A 244 -36.46 -11.34 -6.41
C LEU A 244 -35.37 -10.31 -6.75
N SER A 245 -34.34 -10.74 -7.49
CA SER A 245 -33.33 -9.83 -8.02
C SER A 245 -33.62 -9.51 -9.48
N ILE A 246 -33.64 -8.21 -9.81
CA ILE A 246 -33.75 -7.71 -11.18
C ILE A 246 -32.58 -6.75 -11.40
N GLY A 247 -31.52 -7.24 -12.04
CA GLY A 247 -30.32 -6.42 -12.29
C GLY A 247 -29.56 -5.99 -11.04
N ALA A 248 -29.83 -6.59 -9.88
CA ALA A 248 -29.14 -6.29 -8.63
C ALA A 248 -28.16 -7.42 -8.26
N ASP A 249 -26.86 -7.13 -8.32
CA ASP A 249 -25.81 -8.07 -7.93
C ASP A 249 -25.39 -7.89 -6.47
N PHE A 250 -26.32 -8.14 -5.55
CA PHE A 250 -26.12 -7.91 -4.11
C PHE A 250 -25.10 -8.85 -3.43
N LEU A 251 -24.55 -9.84 -4.16
CA LEU A 251 -23.43 -10.69 -3.73
C LEU A 251 -22.10 -10.24 -4.34
N GLY A 252 -22.13 -9.29 -5.27
CA GLY A 252 -20.95 -8.64 -5.83
C GLY A 252 -20.67 -7.33 -5.11
N ASP A 253 -20.46 -6.28 -5.91
CA ASP A 253 -20.09 -4.95 -5.40
C ASP A 253 -21.27 -3.94 -5.37
N TRP A 254 -22.48 -4.37 -5.70
CA TRP A 254 -23.66 -3.50 -5.79
C TRP A 254 -23.90 -2.73 -4.48
N MET A 255 -23.87 -1.39 -4.52
CA MET A 255 -24.00 -0.51 -3.35
C MET A 255 -22.98 -0.78 -2.23
N GLY A 256 -21.79 -1.29 -2.56
CA GLY A 256 -20.79 -1.69 -1.56
C GLY A 256 -21.28 -2.85 -0.69
N SER A 257 -22.01 -3.79 -1.30
CA SER A 257 -22.75 -4.84 -0.60
C SER A 257 -21.89 -5.70 0.31
N SER A 258 -22.41 -5.94 1.52
CA SER A 258 -21.92 -6.94 2.47
C SER A 258 -23.02 -7.94 2.83
N TYR A 259 -23.82 -8.36 1.84
CA TYR A 259 -25.04 -9.15 2.07
C TYR A 259 -24.82 -10.67 2.06
N ASP A 260 -23.61 -11.15 1.75
CA ASP A 260 -23.28 -12.57 1.64
C ASP A 260 -23.71 -13.38 2.87
N LYS A 261 -23.37 -12.87 4.06
CA LYS A 261 -23.66 -13.55 5.33
C LYS A 261 -25.17 -13.68 5.57
N ASP A 262 -25.91 -12.61 5.30
CA ASP A 262 -27.35 -12.57 5.50
C ASP A 262 -28.07 -13.47 4.49
N TYR A 263 -27.61 -13.45 3.23
CA TYR A 263 -28.11 -14.30 2.18
C TYR A 263 -27.91 -15.79 2.49
N VAL A 264 -26.68 -16.18 2.86
CA VAL A 264 -26.31 -17.59 3.11
C VAL A 264 -27.03 -18.17 4.34
N LYS A 265 -27.32 -17.36 5.36
CA LYS A 265 -27.98 -17.80 6.60
C LYS A 265 -29.30 -18.53 6.36
N ASN A 266 -30.06 -18.13 5.34
CA ASN A 266 -31.34 -18.74 4.98
C ASN A 266 -31.23 -19.82 3.89
N ARG A 267 -30.01 -20.20 3.46
CA ARG A 267 -29.75 -21.28 2.51
C ARG A 267 -29.40 -22.61 3.17
N VAL A 268 -29.29 -22.64 4.49
CA VAL A 268 -29.12 -23.87 5.26
C VAL A 268 -30.51 -24.46 5.55
N PRO A 269 -30.86 -25.63 4.98
CA PRO A 269 -32.16 -26.24 5.23
C PRO A 269 -32.28 -26.60 6.72
N LYS A 270 -33.38 -26.18 7.34
CA LYS A 270 -33.72 -26.62 8.69
C LYS A 270 -34.26 -28.06 8.59
N LYS A 271 -33.72 -28.95 9.42
CA LYS A 271 -34.32 -30.28 9.63
C LYS A 271 -35.67 -30.14 10.33
#